data_AF-A0A484GQS1-F1
#
_entry.id   AF-A0A484GQS1-F1
#
_cell.length_a   1.000
_cell.length_b   1.000
_cell.length_c   1.000
_cell.angle_alpha   90.00
_cell.angle_beta   90.00
_cell.angle_gamma   90.00
#
_symmetry.space_group_name_H-M   'P 1'
#
loop_
_entity.id
_entity.type
_entity.pdbx_description
1 polymer ?
#
loop_
_entity_poly.entity_id
_entity_poly.type
_entity_poly.pdbx_seq_one_letter_code
_entity_poly.pdbx_strand_id
1 'polypeptide(L)'
;YFSVIEWIPTSARSIMMTVRALLLSTGQVILAGLAYVFRDWHMLRLSITVPSSFFCSSGMWPSQSAHWLIISGKLDKAFKEIKKVAHLNGRKDVAENLHTECIHNEKYNIEKEQNVFFNVISFSILFYRFSAILFLYGLMFDLQNSGSNIFLSQALLGAVDFPAKCLSFLEMKFLKRQPSIAFVLFVAGCTTSINIFIPQ
;
A
#
# COMPACT_ATOMS: atom_id res chain seq x y z
N TYR A 1 4.68 -4.49 3.91
CA TYR A 1 4.57 -4.07 2.49
C TYR A 1 5.38 -4.99 1.59
N PHE A 2 6.69 -5.12 1.81
CA PHE A 2 7.56 -5.97 1.00
C PHE A 2 7.16 -7.45 1.03
N SER A 3 6.84 -8.01 2.19
CA SER A 3 6.59 -9.45 2.32
C SER A 3 5.45 -9.97 1.45
N VAL A 4 4.31 -9.28 1.33
CA VAL A 4 3.17 -9.80 0.55
C VAL A 4 3.38 -9.63 -0.96
N ILE A 5 3.93 -8.49 -1.38
CA ILE A 5 4.15 -8.18 -2.81
C ILE A 5 5.21 -9.10 -3.43
N GLU A 6 6.20 -9.47 -2.64
CA GLU A 6 7.31 -10.32 -3.04
C GLU A 6 6.82 -11.71 -3.48
N TRP A 7 5.85 -12.27 -2.76
CA TRP A 7 5.27 -13.58 -3.06
C TRP A 7 4.28 -13.57 -4.24
N ILE A 8 3.88 -12.39 -4.72
CA ILE A 8 2.90 -12.25 -5.80
C ILE A 8 3.62 -12.21 -7.16
N PRO A 9 3.20 -13.02 -8.14
CA PRO A 9 3.77 -12.99 -9.48
C PRO A 9 3.58 -11.62 -10.14
N THR A 10 4.56 -11.18 -10.92
CA THR A 10 4.62 -9.83 -11.51
C THR A 10 3.37 -9.46 -12.31
N SER A 11 2.74 -10.42 -12.98
CA SER A 11 1.49 -10.23 -13.73
C SER A 11 0.27 -9.92 -12.86
N ALA A 12 0.21 -10.45 -11.63
CA ALA A 12 -0.90 -10.26 -10.70
C ALA A 12 -0.68 -9.10 -9.72
N ARG A 13 0.54 -8.51 -9.68
CA ARG A 13 0.88 -7.44 -8.74
C ARG A 13 -0.02 -6.22 -8.89
N SER A 14 -0.30 -5.77 -10.11
CA SER A 14 -1.16 -4.59 -10.32
C SER A 14 -2.58 -4.84 -9.79
N ILE A 15 -3.17 -5.99 -10.11
CA ILE A 15 -4.51 -6.38 -9.66
C ILE A 15 -4.56 -6.46 -8.13
N MET A 16 -3.61 -7.15 -7.51
CA MET A 16 -3.60 -7.29 -6.05
C MET A 16 -3.41 -5.94 -5.35
N MET A 17 -2.60 -5.06 -5.92
CA MET A 17 -2.40 -3.71 -5.39
C MET A 17 -3.67 -2.86 -5.48
N THR A 18 -4.45 -3.01 -6.55
CA THR A 18 -5.76 -2.38 -6.69
C THR A 18 -6.77 -2.95 -5.71
N VAL A 19 -6.89 -4.27 -5.61
CA VAL A 19 -7.81 -4.93 -4.65
C VAL A 19 -7.52 -4.45 -3.22
N ARG A 20 -6.25 -4.37 -2.84
CA ARG A 20 -5.83 -3.83 -1.55
C ARG A 20 -6.23 -2.36 -1.37
N ALA A 21 -6.07 -1.53 -2.41
CA ALA A 21 -6.45 -0.12 -2.36
C ALA A 21 -7.98 0.05 -2.19
N LEU A 22 -8.77 -0.79 -2.84
CA LEU A 22 -10.23 -0.80 -2.72
C LEU A 22 -10.69 -1.27 -1.33
N LEU A 23 -10.05 -2.31 -0.78
CA LEU A 23 -10.29 -2.76 0.60
C LEU A 23 -10.02 -1.64 1.60
N LEU A 24 -8.97 -0.85 1.39
CA LEU A 24 -8.65 0.29 2.25
C LEU A 24 -9.73 1.37 2.19
N SER A 25 -10.20 1.76 0.99
CA SER A 25 -11.31 2.71 0.84
C SER A 25 -12.59 2.22 1.51
N THR A 26 -12.91 0.93 1.32
CA THR A 26 -14.08 0.31 1.94
C THR A 26 -13.97 0.36 3.47
N GLY A 27 -12.77 0.08 4.01
CA GLY A 27 -12.47 0.21 5.44
C GLY A 27 -12.68 1.63 5.97
N GLN A 28 -12.32 2.67 5.19
CA GLN A 28 -12.56 4.07 5.59
C GLN A 28 -14.05 4.41 5.67
N VAL A 29 -14.86 3.95 4.71
CA VAL A 29 -16.32 4.17 4.73
C VAL A 29 -16.97 3.43 5.90
N ILE A 30 -16.59 2.18 6.13
CA ILE A 30 -17.07 1.40 7.30
C ILE A 30 -16.67 2.10 8.60
N LEU A 31 -15.43 2.60 8.69
CA LEU A 31 -14.95 3.31 9.86
C LEU A 31 -15.76 4.61 10.11
N ALA A 32 -16.10 5.36 9.05
CA ALA A 32 -16.95 6.54 9.18
C ALA A 32 -18.36 6.17 9.68
N GLY A 33 -18.94 5.08 9.17
CA GLY A 33 -20.22 4.55 9.65
C GLY A 33 -20.18 4.12 11.12
N LEU A 34 -19.13 3.38 11.52
CA LEU A 34 -18.91 3.00 12.92
C LEU A 34 -18.72 4.22 13.82
N ALA A 35 -18.01 5.24 13.36
CA ALA A 35 -17.82 6.48 14.10
C ALA A 35 -19.12 7.28 14.25
N TYR A 36 -20.05 7.18 13.28
CA TYR A 36 -21.39 7.77 13.40
C TYR A 36 -22.26 7.03 14.43
N VAL A 37 -22.22 5.69 14.43
CA VAL A 37 -22.98 4.85 15.37
C VAL A 37 -22.40 4.96 16.79
N PHE A 38 -21.09 4.82 16.93
CA PHE A 38 -20.35 4.92 18.18
C PHE A 38 -19.74 6.32 18.28
N ARG A 39 -20.54 7.27 18.79
CA ARG A 39 -20.08 8.64 19.09
C ARG A 39 -19.00 8.68 20.18
N ASP A 40 -18.91 7.64 21.01
CA ASP A 40 -17.86 7.48 21.99
C ASP A 40 -16.56 6.95 21.36
N TRP A 41 -15.51 7.77 21.41
CA TRP A 41 -14.20 7.44 20.84
C TRP A 41 -13.59 6.16 21.45
N HIS A 42 -13.91 5.84 22.71
CA HIS A 42 -13.48 4.61 23.37
C HIS A 42 -14.10 3.36 22.72
N MET A 43 -15.41 3.39 22.45
CA MET A 43 -16.14 2.28 21.80
C MET A 43 -15.68 2.10 20.35
N LEU A 44 -15.40 3.20 19.66
CA LEU A 44 -14.80 3.18 18.32
C LEU A 44 -13.41 2.54 18.34
N ARG A 45 -12.56 2.92 19.30
CA ARG A 45 -11.20 2.35 19.45
C ARG A 45 -11.23 0.86 19.75
N LEU A 46 -12.15 0.41 20.61
CA LEU A 46 -12.36 -1.00 20.90
C LEU A 46 -12.83 -1.76 19.67
N SER A 47 -13.77 -1.22 18.90
CA SER A 47 -14.30 -1.83 17.68
C SER A 47 -13.21 -2.11 16.63
N ILE A 48 -12.16 -1.29 16.59
CA ILE A 48 -11.01 -1.48 15.68
C ILE A 48 -9.97 -2.41 16.30
N THR A 49 -9.69 -2.23 17.59
CA THR A 49 -8.59 -2.92 18.28
C THR A 49 -8.93 -4.40 18.49
N VAL A 50 -10.17 -4.72 18.88
CA VAL A 50 -10.59 -6.10 19.19
C VAL A 50 -10.42 -7.06 17.99
N PRO A 51 -10.91 -6.75 16.78
CA PRO A 51 -10.67 -7.61 15.60
C PRO A 51 -9.19 -7.73 15.26
N SER A 52 -8.42 -6.65 15.38
CA SER A 52 -7.00 -6.65 15.04
C SER A 52 -6.17 -7.49 16.04
N SER A 53 -6.48 -7.40 17.33
CA SER A 53 -5.87 -8.22 18.37
C SER A 53 -6.20 -9.69 18.19
N PHE A 54 -7.45 -10.02 17.86
CA PHE A 54 -7.86 -11.39 17.55
C PHE A 54 -7.05 -11.96 16.38
N PHE A 55 -6.91 -11.20 15.30
CA PHE A 55 -6.11 -11.62 14.15
C PHE A 55 -4.63 -11.83 14.52
N CYS A 56 -4.05 -10.94 15.33
CA CYS A 56 -2.67 -11.06 15.80
C CYS A 56 -2.47 -12.31 16.69
N SER A 57 -3.39 -12.56 17.61
CA SER A 57 -3.36 -13.70 18.54
C SER A 57 -3.64 -15.04 17.85
N SER A 58 -4.41 -15.05 16.76
CA SER A 58 -4.75 -16.27 16.00
C SER A 58 -3.56 -16.95 15.32
N GLY A 59 -2.36 -16.35 15.37
CA GLY A 59 -1.17 -16.92 14.75
C GLY A 59 -1.16 -16.85 13.21
N MET A 60 -2.12 -16.13 12.61
CA MET A 60 -2.22 -15.90 11.16
C MET A 60 -1.18 -14.90 10.63
N TRP A 61 0.07 -15.10 11.01
CA TRP A 61 1.16 -14.23 10.63
C TRP A 61 1.55 -14.53 9.18
N PRO A 62 1.64 -13.51 8.31
CA PRO A 62 2.11 -13.73 6.95
C PRO A 62 3.54 -14.29 6.97
N SER A 63 3.84 -15.23 6.05
CA SER A 63 5.19 -15.75 5.87
C SER A 63 6.21 -14.62 5.77
N GLN A 64 7.34 -14.77 6.47
CA GLN A 64 8.45 -13.81 6.44
C GLN A 64 8.93 -13.63 4.99
N SER A 65 9.30 -12.39 4.63
CA SER A 65 9.85 -12.03 3.31
C SER A 65 11.09 -12.88 2.98
N ALA A 66 11.21 -13.37 1.75
CA ALA A 66 12.36 -14.16 1.32
C ALA A 66 13.64 -13.32 1.34
N HIS A 67 13.58 -12.09 0.83
CA HIS A 67 14.64 -11.08 0.91
C HIS A 67 15.12 -10.85 2.35
N TRP A 68 14.19 -10.70 3.30
CA TRP A 68 14.58 -10.54 4.70
C TRP A 68 15.29 -11.78 5.25
N LEU A 69 14.84 -12.99 4.89
CA LEU A 69 15.50 -14.24 5.30
C LEU A 69 16.91 -14.36 4.70
N ILE A 70 17.11 -13.93 3.46
CA ILE A 70 18.40 -13.94 2.75
C ILE A 70 19.39 -12.96 3.41
N ILE A 71 18.96 -11.70 3.65
CA ILE A 71 19.79 -10.67 4.30
C ILE A 71 20.08 -11.05 5.76
N SER A 72 19.11 -11.64 6.46
CA SER A 72 19.29 -12.10 7.85
C SER A 72 20.15 -13.36 7.97
N GLY A 73 20.71 -13.88 6.87
CA GLY A 73 21.58 -15.06 6.85
C GLY A 73 20.86 -16.39 7.10
N LYS A 74 19.52 -16.42 7.12
CA LYS A 74 18.72 -17.63 7.34
C LYS A 74 18.41 -18.33 6.02
N LEU A 75 19.47 -18.74 5.30
CA LEU A 75 19.38 -19.24 3.93
C LEU A 75 18.52 -20.50 3.80
N ASP A 76 18.60 -21.43 4.76
CA ASP A 76 17.80 -22.67 4.74
C ASP A 76 16.29 -22.39 4.82
N LYS A 77 15.91 -21.39 5.63
CA LYS A 77 14.50 -20.98 5.76
C LYS A 77 14.04 -20.23 4.51
N ALA A 78 14.89 -19.39 3.92
CA ALA A 78 14.61 -18.74 2.65
C ALA A 78 14.35 -19.78 1.55
N PHE A 79 15.23 -20.78 1.44
CA PHE A 79 15.12 -21.86 0.47
C PHE A 79 13.79 -22.63 0.60
N LYS A 80 13.42 -23.01 1.82
CA LYS A 80 12.18 -23.73 2.09
C LYS A 80 10.93 -22.91 1.71
N GLU A 81 10.88 -21.63 2.05
CA GLU A 81 9.74 -20.76 1.74
C GLU A 81 9.65 -20.45 0.23
N ILE A 82 10.79 -20.18 -0.44
CA ILE A 82 10.82 -19.96 -1.90
C ILE A 82 10.33 -21.20 -2.64
N LYS A 83 10.82 -22.39 -2.25
CA LYS A 83 10.40 -23.66 -2.86
C LYS A 83 8.92 -23.92 -2.66
N LYS A 84 8.40 -23.67 -1.45
CA LYS A 84 6.97 -23.78 -1.14
C LYS A 84 6.12 -22.87 -2.03
N VAL A 85 6.53 -21.61 -2.22
CA VAL A 85 5.80 -20.66 -3.07
C VAL A 85 5.93 -21.00 -4.55
N ALA A 86 7.07 -21.50 -5.02
CA ALA A 86 7.23 -22.00 -6.38
C ALA A 86 6.29 -23.18 -6.68
N HIS A 87 6.14 -24.12 -5.74
CA HIS A 87 5.16 -25.21 -5.84
C HIS A 87 3.72 -24.70 -5.86
N LEU A 88 3.36 -23.75 -4.99
CA LEU A 88 2.02 -23.14 -4.95
C LEU A 88 1.68 -22.38 -6.25
N ASN A 89 2.68 -21.78 -6.88
CA ASN A 89 2.54 -21.08 -8.17
C ASN A 89 2.65 -22.02 -9.38
N GLY A 90 2.72 -23.35 -9.17
CA GLY A 90 2.77 -24.34 -10.25
C GLY A 90 4.10 -24.42 -11.00
N ARG A 91 5.15 -23.73 -10.56
CA ARG A 91 6.51 -23.75 -11.17
C ARG A 91 7.41 -24.78 -10.48
N LYS A 92 7.09 -26.06 -10.67
CA LYS A 92 7.83 -27.18 -10.04
C LYS A 92 9.25 -27.34 -10.60
N ASP A 93 9.42 -27.01 -11.88
CA ASP A 93 10.70 -26.93 -12.60
C ASP A 93 11.67 -25.94 -11.95
N VAL A 94 11.20 -24.75 -11.60
CA VAL A 94 12.00 -23.72 -10.92
C VAL A 94 12.30 -24.12 -9.47
N ALA A 95 11.39 -24.85 -8.82
CA ALA A 95 11.55 -25.33 -7.45
C ALA A 95 12.59 -26.47 -7.32
N GLU A 96 12.76 -27.28 -8.37
CA GLU A 96 13.72 -28.40 -8.41
C GLU A 96 15.11 -27.97 -8.87
N ASN A 97 15.20 -26.99 -9.77
CA ASN A 97 16.46 -26.41 -10.24
C ASN A 97 17.03 -25.32 -9.32
N LEU A 98 16.35 -24.99 -8.21
CA LEU A 98 16.83 -24.00 -7.25
C LEU A 98 18.01 -24.60 -6.46
N HIS A 99 19.23 -24.10 -6.68
CA HIS A 99 20.42 -24.49 -5.93
C HIS A 99 20.77 -23.45 -4.87
N THR A 100 21.43 -23.89 -3.77
CA THR A 100 21.91 -23.01 -2.70
C THR A 100 22.84 -21.90 -3.21
N GLU A 101 23.59 -22.17 -4.28
CA GLU A 101 24.46 -21.20 -4.96
C GLU A 101 23.68 -20.02 -5.55
N CYS A 102 22.45 -20.22 -6.05
CA CYS A 102 21.63 -19.15 -6.59
C CYS A 102 21.27 -18.12 -5.50
N ILE A 103 20.90 -18.59 -4.30
CA ILE A 103 20.56 -17.71 -3.18
C ILE A 103 21.81 -17.00 -2.65
N HIS A 104 22.97 -17.65 -2.66
CA HIS A 104 24.24 -17.04 -2.24
C HIS A 104 24.65 -15.90 -3.19
N ASN A 105 24.50 -16.11 -4.50
CA ASN A 105 24.71 -15.08 -5.51
C ASN A 105 23.69 -13.94 -5.37
N GLU A 106 22.42 -14.26 -5.08
CA GLU A 106 21.39 -13.25 -4.81
C GLU A 106 21.73 -12.39 -3.59
N LYS A 107 22.21 -13.00 -2.49
CA LYS A 107 22.69 -12.28 -1.31
C LYS A 107 23.81 -11.29 -1.66
N TYR A 108 24.80 -11.74 -2.43
CA TYR A 108 25.91 -10.90 -2.88
C TYR A 108 25.43 -9.72 -3.75
N ASN A 109 24.50 -9.96 -4.67
CA ASN A 109 23.93 -8.91 -5.51
C ASN A 109 23.11 -7.89 -4.71
N ILE A 110 22.32 -8.35 -3.74
CA ILE A 110 21.56 -7.47 -2.83
C ILE A 110 22.52 -6.58 -2.03
N GLU A 111 23.56 -7.15 -1.42
CA GLU A 111 24.55 -6.39 -0.65
C GLU A 111 25.29 -5.34 -1.51
N LYS A 112 25.53 -5.66 -2.79
CA LYS A 112 26.15 -4.75 -3.76
C LYS A 112 25.21 -3.63 -4.22
N GLU A 113 23.96 -3.93 -4.53
CA GLU A 113 22.96 -2.95 -5.00
C GLU A 113 22.51 -2.00 -3.87
N GLN A 114 22.48 -2.49 -2.63
CA GLN A 114 21.98 -1.75 -1.47
C GLN A 114 22.81 -0.49 -1.15
N ASN A 115 24.06 -0.42 -1.61
CA ASN A 115 24.98 0.69 -1.30
C ASN A 115 24.85 1.95 -2.18
N VAL A 116 24.22 1.91 -3.36
CA VAL A 116 24.24 3.07 -4.29
C VAL A 116 22.85 3.51 -4.76
N PHE A 117 21.94 2.58 -5.06
CA PHE A 117 20.62 2.91 -5.61
C PHE A 117 19.55 3.16 -4.54
N PHE A 118 19.74 2.61 -3.33
CA PHE A 118 18.69 2.62 -2.31
C PHE A 118 18.48 4.01 -1.70
N ASN A 119 19.51 4.85 -1.56
CA ASN A 119 19.36 6.09 -0.80
C ASN A 119 18.57 7.19 -1.54
N VAL A 120 18.83 7.44 -2.81
CA VAL A 120 18.21 8.58 -3.51
C VAL A 120 16.77 8.27 -3.94
N ILE A 121 16.52 7.09 -4.50
CA ILE A 121 15.19 6.69 -4.96
C ILE A 121 14.28 6.41 -3.76
N SER A 122 14.79 5.78 -2.69
CA SER A 122 13.99 5.56 -1.47
C SER A 122 13.63 6.89 -0.82
N PHE A 123 14.58 7.82 -0.69
CA PHE A 123 14.28 9.13 -0.10
C PHE A 123 13.26 9.92 -0.93
N SER A 124 13.37 9.87 -2.26
CA SER A 124 12.39 10.52 -3.16
C SER A 124 10.99 9.91 -3.03
N ILE A 125 10.88 8.59 -2.92
CA ILE A 125 9.60 7.90 -2.69
C ILE A 125 9.06 8.21 -1.30
N LEU A 126 9.90 8.21 -0.27
CA LEU A 126 9.51 8.54 1.11
C LEU A 126 9.02 9.98 1.21
N PHE A 127 9.72 10.92 0.59
CA PHE A 127 9.33 12.33 0.55
C PHE A 127 7.99 12.52 -0.17
N TYR A 128 7.80 11.86 -1.32
CA TYR A 128 6.50 11.86 -2.00
C TYR A 128 5.37 11.33 -1.11
N ARG A 129 5.61 10.22 -0.40
CA ARG A 129 4.64 9.65 0.55
C ARG A 129 4.33 10.60 1.70
N PHE A 130 5.35 11.23 2.26
CA PHE A 130 5.23 12.19 3.35
C PHE A 130 4.42 13.41 2.90
N SER A 131 4.74 13.99 1.74
CA SER A 131 4.02 15.11 1.16
C SER A 131 2.55 14.78 0.88
N ALA A 132 2.27 13.59 0.32
CA ALA A 132 0.89 13.14 0.09
C ALA A 132 0.08 13.00 1.39
N ILE A 133 0.72 12.53 2.47
CA ILE A 133 0.09 12.43 3.79
C ILE A 133 -0.23 13.83 4.34
N LEU A 134 0.72 14.76 4.28
CA LEU A 134 0.50 16.15 4.72
C LEU A 134 -0.63 16.82 3.94
N PHE A 135 -0.68 16.63 2.62
CA PHE A 135 -1.75 17.15 1.78
C PHE A 135 -3.12 16.60 2.21
N LEU A 136 -3.22 15.29 2.45
CA LEU A 136 -4.46 14.65 2.88
C LEU A 136 -4.92 15.14 4.27
N TYR A 137 -4.00 15.35 5.20
CA TYR A 137 -4.33 15.94 6.51
C TYR A 137 -4.73 17.42 6.40
N GLY A 138 -4.08 18.20 5.53
CA GLY A 138 -4.47 19.58 5.25
C GLY A 138 -5.92 19.68 4.75
N LEU A 139 -6.27 18.84 3.76
CA LEU A 139 -7.63 18.76 3.23
C LEU A 139 -8.66 18.34 4.30
N MET A 140 -8.28 17.43 5.20
CA MET A 140 -9.14 17.05 6.33
C MET A 140 -9.35 18.21 7.32
N PHE A 141 -8.31 18.99 7.63
CA PHE A 141 -8.43 20.14 8.52
C PHE A 141 -9.28 21.26 7.89
N ASP A 142 -9.14 21.54 6.60
CA ASP A 142 -9.97 22.53 5.90
C ASP A 142 -11.45 22.13 5.87
N LEU A 143 -11.74 20.84 5.63
CA LEU A 143 -13.10 20.31 5.70
C LEU A 143 -13.70 20.41 7.12
N GLN A 144 -12.89 20.20 8.16
CA GLN A 144 -13.32 20.36 9.56
C GLN A 144 -13.57 21.83 9.91
N ASN A 145 -12.71 22.76 9.46
CA ASN A 145 -12.89 24.19 9.66
C ASN A 145 -14.09 24.77 8.92
N SER A 146 -14.55 24.11 7.85
CA SER A 146 -15.76 24.50 7.10
C SER A 146 -17.07 24.29 7.87
N GLY A 147 -17.03 23.94 9.17
CA GLY A 147 -18.22 23.74 10.01
C GLY A 147 -19.03 22.49 9.67
N SER A 148 -18.51 21.62 8.80
CA SER A 148 -19.17 20.40 8.35
C SER A 148 -19.06 19.29 9.39
N ASN A 149 -20.07 18.40 9.45
CA ASN A 149 -20.02 17.23 10.33
C ASN A 149 -18.82 16.34 9.97
N ILE A 150 -17.88 16.19 10.90
CA ILE A 150 -16.63 15.41 10.73
C ILE A 150 -16.89 14.02 10.14
N PHE A 151 -17.95 13.35 10.60
CA PHE A 151 -18.37 12.03 10.12
C PHE A 151 -18.84 12.04 8.65
N LEU A 152 -19.57 13.07 8.25
CA LEU A 152 -20.07 13.22 6.87
C LEU A 152 -18.90 13.50 5.92
N SER A 153 -17.97 14.37 6.33
CA SER A 153 -16.80 14.72 5.53
C SER A 153 -15.86 13.53 5.37
N GLN A 154 -15.68 12.71 6.42
CA GLN A 154 -14.92 11.47 6.32
C GLN A 154 -15.60 10.42 5.43
N ALA A 155 -16.93 10.31 5.48
CA ALA A 155 -17.70 9.41 4.62
C ALA A 155 -17.63 9.84 3.15
N LEU A 156 -17.76 11.14 2.86
CA LEU A 156 -17.64 11.70 1.52
C LEU A 156 -16.24 11.48 0.94
N LEU A 157 -15.18 11.70 1.73
CA LEU A 157 -13.82 11.43 1.25
C LEU A 157 -13.63 9.95 0.90
N GLY A 158 -14.08 9.04 1.77
CA GLY A 158 -14.00 7.60 1.49
C GLY A 158 -14.82 7.19 0.26
N ALA A 159 -15.99 7.81 0.05
CA ALA A 159 -16.86 7.58 -1.08
C ALA A 159 -16.30 8.11 -2.40
N VAL A 160 -15.60 9.25 -2.40
CA VAL A 160 -14.91 9.82 -3.57
C VAL A 160 -13.62 9.08 -3.89
N ASP A 161 -12.91 8.61 -2.86
CA ASP A 161 -11.68 7.85 -3.02
C ASP A 161 -11.89 6.52 -3.77
N PHE A 162 -13.04 5.88 -3.57
CA PHE A 162 -13.36 4.59 -4.21
C PHE A 162 -13.41 4.68 -5.76
N PRO A 163 -14.24 5.53 -6.39
CA PRO A 163 -14.27 5.69 -7.84
C PRO A 163 -12.95 6.25 -8.37
N ALA A 164 -12.26 7.12 -7.64
CA ALA A 164 -10.95 7.62 -8.04
C ALA A 164 -9.92 6.48 -8.18
N LYS A 165 -9.87 5.56 -7.21
CA LYS A 165 -8.97 4.38 -7.26
C LYS A 165 -9.36 3.40 -8.37
N CYS A 166 -10.65 3.20 -8.64
CA CYS A 166 -11.12 2.42 -9.78
C CYS A 166 -10.68 3.03 -11.10
N LEU A 167 -10.82 4.35 -11.26
CA LEU A 167 -10.40 5.08 -12.45
C LEU A 167 -8.89 4.98 -12.65
N SER A 168 -8.09 5.19 -11.60
CA SER A 168 -6.62 5.01 -11.68
C SER A 168 -6.22 3.60 -12.09
N PHE A 169 -6.95 2.57 -11.67
CA PHE A 169 -6.68 1.20 -12.13
C PHE A 169 -7.00 1.00 -13.62
N LEU A 170 -8.11 1.56 -14.10
CA LEU A 170 -8.45 1.54 -15.53
C LEU A 170 -7.40 2.30 -16.34
N GLU A 171 -6.99 3.48 -15.89
CA GLU A 171 -5.90 4.24 -16.50
C GLU A 171 -4.62 3.42 -16.59
N MET A 172 -4.22 2.74 -15.51
CA MET A 172 -3.02 1.88 -15.54
C MET A 172 -3.16 0.69 -16.50
N LYS A 173 -4.38 0.27 -16.85
CA LYS A 173 -4.66 -0.83 -17.77
C LYS A 173 -4.71 -0.38 -19.23
N PHE A 174 -5.15 0.85 -19.50
CA PHE A 174 -5.37 1.37 -20.87
C PHE A 174 -4.35 2.42 -21.31
N LEU A 175 -3.76 3.18 -20.40
CA LEU A 175 -2.80 4.25 -20.66
C LEU A 175 -1.40 3.87 -20.16
N LYS A 176 -0.36 4.32 -20.88
CA LYS A 176 1.02 4.18 -20.40
C LYS A 176 1.17 4.95 -19.08
N ARG A 177 1.85 4.35 -18.09
CA ARG A 177 1.91 4.83 -16.69
C ARG A 177 2.46 6.26 -16.51
N GLN A 178 3.41 6.68 -17.34
CA GLN A 178 4.06 8.01 -17.22
C GLN A 178 3.15 9.19 -17.60
N PRO A 179 2.48 9.22 -18.77
CA PRO A 179 1.62 10.34 -19.14
C PRO A 179 0.41 10.51 -18.22
N SER A 180 -0.16 9.42 -17.66
CA SER A 180 -1.28 9.51 -16.71
C SER A 180 -0.89 10.26 -15.43
N ILE A 181 0.28 9.94 -14.87
CA ILE A 181 0.77 10.59 -13.65
C ILE A 181 1.03 12.08 -13.90
N ALA A 182 1.64 12.42 -15.04
CA ALA A 182 1.89 13.81 -15.42
C ALA A 182 0.57 14.60 -15.59
N PHE A 183 -0.43 13.99 -16.24
CA PHE A 183 -1.74 14.61 -16.45
C PHE A 183 -2.49 14.86 -15.14
N VAL A 184 -2.55 13.88 -14.24
CA VAL A 184 -3.22 14.03 -12.94
C VAL A 184 -2.55 15.10 -12.08
N LEU A 185 -1.21 15.14 -12.05
CA LEU A 185 -0.47 16.18 -11.31
C LEU A 185 -0.69 17.57 -11.90
N PHE A 186 -0.75 17.69 -13.23
CA PHE A 186 -1.03 18.95 -13.90
C PHE A 186 -2.43 19.47 -13.56
N VAL A 187 -3.45 18.62 -13.67
CA VAL A 187 -4.82 18.98 -13.33
C VAL A 187 -4.92 19.39 -11.86
N ALA A 188 -4.35 18.61 -10.94
CA ALA A 188 -4.36 18.91 -9.51
C ALA A 188 -3.69 20.27 -9.19
N GLY A 189 -2.57 20.57 -9.86
CA GLY A 189 -1.90 21.86 -9.76
C GLY A 189 -2.83 23.01 -10.18
N CYS A 190 -3.47 22.89 -11.34
CA CYS A 190 -4.42 23.89 -11.82
C CYS A 190 -5.59 24.12 -10.84
N THR A 191 -6.19 23.06 -10.29
CA THR A 191 -7.31 23.21 -9.34
C THR A 191 -6.90 23.92 -8.05
N THR A 192 -5.72 23.59 -7.51
CA THR A 192 -5.22 24.28 -6.31
C THR A 192 -4.88 25.75 -6.57
N SER A 193 -4.32 26.09 -7.74
CA SER A 193 -4.09 27.48 -8.11
C SER A 193 -5.39 28.27 -8.27
N ILE A 194 -6.46 27.66 -8.79
CA ILE A 194 -7.77 28.30 -8.91
C ILE A 194 -8.38 28.59 -7.53
N ASN A 195 -8.25 27.68 -6.57
CA ASN A 195 -8.74 27.88 -5.20
C ASN A 195 -8.11 29.09 -4.48
N ILE A 196 -6.91 29.53 -4.87
CA ILE A 196 -6.28 30.74 -4.31
C ILE A 196 -7.05 32.01 -4.68
N PHE A 197 -7.77 32.00 -5.82
CA PHE A 197 -8.52 33.17 -6.31
C PHE A 197 -9.99 33.19 -5.88
N ILE A 198 -10.46 32.17 -5.17
CA ILE A 198 -11.83 32.13 -4.65
C ILE A 198 -11.81 32.84 -3.28
N PRO A 199 -12.49 33.99 -3.13
CA PRO A 199 -12.58 34.67 -1.84
C PRO A 199 -13.40 33.83 -0.85
N GLN A 200 -12.97 33.84 0.41
CA GLN A 200 -13.60 33.14 1.54
C GLN A 200 -15.02 33.60 1.81
#